data_AF-A0A1B0CBZ9-F1
#
_entry.id   AF-A0A1B0CBZ9-F1
#
_cell.length_a   1.000
_cell.length_b   1.000
_cell.length_c   1.000
_cell.angle_alpha   90.00
_cell.angle_beta   90.00
_cell.angle_gamma   90.00
#
_symmetry.space_group_name_H-M   'P 1'
#
loop_
_entity.id
_entity.type
_entity.pdbx_description
1 polymer ?
#
loop_
_entity_poly.entity_id
_entity_poly.type
_entity_poly.pdbx_seq_one_letter_code
_entity_poly.pdbx_strand_id
1 'polypeptide(L)'
;MGDNEVSFTKQMRKATRNIHSISDALVNAKLAFALSDDSVWADGLLIFYEVFKFLEQNVPETILPGVFHRRVAFEKDLSFYLGKDWEKTYEPRKEVVKYIEHLQSLKERNPTLLVAYVYHLYMGLLSGGQILQKKRRLAKNFSSAEGGEGMAVTDFGGTPIHELKTRMRNLIDQLAQNFSDETKSLLIEESEKVFQYNNSIIRTAKDVNKLLDYHIKVPILKA
;
A
#
# COMPACT_ATOMS: atom_id res chain seq x y z
N MET A 1 16.43 -18.20 -33.04
CA MET A 1 17.00 -17.28 -32.03
C MET A 1 15.84 -16.40 -31.59
N GLY A 2 15.23 -16.67 -30.45
CA GLY A 2 14.04 -15.96 -29.98
C GLY A 2 14.26 -15.48 -28.54
N ASP A 3 14.09 -14.18 -28.36
CA ASP A 3 14.25 -13.34 -27.18
C ASP A 3 14.34 -14.02 -25.81
N ASN A 4 15.53 -13.87 -25.21
CA ASN A 4 15.72 -13.95 -23.77
C ASN A 4 15.64 -12.54 -23.14
N GLU A 5 14.87 -11.62 -23.75
CA GLU A 5 14.73 -10.26 -23.24
C GLU A 5 13.88 -10.30 -21.95
N VAL A 6 14.51 -9.88 -20.85
CA VAL A 6 13.86 -9.86 -19.53
C VAL A 6 12.79 -8.76 -19.55
N SER A 7 11.52 -9.13 -19.35
CA SER A 7 10.41 -8.17 -19.34
C SER A 7 10.63 -7.01 -18.37
N PHE A 8 10.10 -5.83 -18.70
CA PHE A 8 10.38 -4.60 -17.95
C PHE A 8 9.97 -4.71 -16.47
N THR A 9 8.84 -5.34 -16.17
CA THR A 9 8.40 -5.61 -14.79
C THR A 9 9.35 -6.53 -14.01
N LYS A 10 10.04 -7.45 -14.68
CA LYS A 10 11.12 -8.27 -14.07
C LYS A 10 12.36 -7.40 -13.79
N GLN A 11 12.69 -6.45 -14.68
CA GLN A 11 13.79 -5.51 -14.46
C GLN A 11 13.51 -4.62 -13.23
N MET A 12 12.31 -4.02 -13.15
CA MET A 12 11.88 -3.22 -11.99
C MET A 12 11.98 -4.03 -10.69
N ARG A 13 11.50 -5.28 -10.66
CA ARG A 13 11.61 -6.16 -9.48
C ARG A 13 13.04 -6.50 -9.11
N LYS A 14 13.92 -6.69 -10.10
CA LYS A 14 15.34 -6.98 -9.86
C LYS A 14 16.02 -5.77 -9.21
N ALA A 15 15.76 -4.58 -9.72
CA ALA A 15 16.32 -3.33 -9.18
C ALA A 15 15.90 -3.09 -7.73
N THR A 16 14.64 -3.34 -7.39
CA THR A 16 14.12 -3.04 -6.05
C THR A 16 14.32 -4.12 -5.01
N ARG A 17 14.93 -5.27 -5.35
CA ARG A 17 15.03 -6.44 -4.46
C ARG A 17 15.60 -6.11 -3.07
N ASN A 18 16.66 -5.30 -3.02
CA ASN A 18 17.35 -4.98 -1.76
C ASN A 18 16.53 -4.04 -0.87
N ILE A 19 15.88 -3.02 -1.44
CA ILE A 19 15.05 -2.10 -0.65
C ILE A 19 13.68 -2.72 -0.30
N HIS A 20 13.20 -3.64 -1.13
CA HIS A 20 12.02 -4.45 -0.83
C HIS A 20 12.23 -5.31 0.41
N SER A 21 13.40 -5.97 0.57
CA SER A 21 13.67 -6.77 1.77
C SER A 21 13.73 -5.94 3.06
N ILE A 22 14.19 -4.68 2.98
CA ILE A 22 14.10 -3.73 4.10
C ILE A 22 12.64 -3.44 4.46
N SER A 23 11.79 -3.29 3.44
CA SER A 23 10.35 -3.07 3.61
C SER A 23 9.68 -4.27 4.29
N ASP A 24 10.00 -5.48 3.84
CA ASP A 24 9.54 -6.73 4.45
C ASP A 24 9.96 -6.82 5.93
N ALA A 25 11.20 -6.46 6.26
CA ALA A 25 11.68 -6.47 7.64
C ALA A 25 10.92 -5.47 8.53
N LEU A 26 10.68 -4.25 8.03
CA LEU A 26 9.91 -3.22 8.74
C LEU A 26 8.47 -3.65 8.99
N VAL A 27 7.80 -4.19 7.97
CA VAL A 27 6.42 -4.69 8.09
C VAL A 27 6.34 -5.85 9.08
N ASN A 28 7.26 -6.81 8.99
CA ASN A 28 7.28 -7.96 9.89
C ASN A 28 7.56 -7.56 11.35
N ALA A 29 8.41 -6.56 11.59
CA ALA A 29 8.68 -6.05 12.93
C ALA A 29 7.43 -5.44 13.60
N LYS A 30 6.55 -4.80 12.81
CA LYS A 30 5.30 -4.19 13.29
C LYS A 30 4.13 -5.17 13.35
N LEU A 31 4.27 -6.33 12.70
CA LEU A 31 3.17 -7.27 12.50
C LEU A 31 2.64 -7.86 13.80
N ALA A 32 3.50 -8.23 14.74
CA ALA A 32 3.08 -8.89 15.99
C ALA A 32 1.99 -8.10 16.73
N PHE A 33 2.08 -6.77 16.70
CA PHE A 33 1.12 -5.87 17.34
C PHE A 33 -0.12 -5.61 16.47
N ALA A 34 0.09 -5.42 15.17
CA ALA A 34 -1.00 -5.15 14.23
C ALA A 34 -1.99 -6.33 14.11
N LEU A 35 -1.55 -7.57 14.40
CA LEU A 35 -2.42 -8.74 14.36
C LEU A 35 -3.43 -8.80 15.51
N SER A 36 -3.09 -8.25 16.68
CA SER A 36 -3.93 -8.33 17.89
C SER A 36 -4.68 -7.02 18.17
N ASP A 37 -4.18 -5.87 17.75
CA ASP A 37 -4.76 -4.55 18.01
C ASP A 37 -5.35 -3.91 16.74
N ASP A 38 -6.65 -3.63 16.77
CA ASP A 38 -7.37 -3.07 15.63
C ASP A 38 -7.02 -1.62 15.34
N SER A 39 -6.64 -0.85 16.37
CA SER A 39 -6.19 0.52 16.20
C SER A 39 -4.81 0.57 15.51
N VAL A 40 -3.93 -0.39 15.80
CA VAL A 40 -2.61 -0.52 15.15
C VAL A 40 -2.78 -0.99 13.72
N TRP A 41 -3.69 -1.93 13.46
CA TRP A 41 -3.99 -2.34 12.08
C TRP A 41 -4.56 -1.19 11.25
N ALA A 42 -5.55 -0.48 11.79
CA ALA A 42 -6.15 0.67 11.13
C ALA A 42 -5.12 1.77 10.86
N ASP A 43 -4.17 1.98 11.78
CA ASP A 43 -3.04 2.90 11.58
C ASP A 43 -2.18 2.49 10.37
N GLY A 44 -1.95 1.19 10.21
CA GLY A 44 -1.28 0.62 9.03
C GLY A 44 -2.06 0.86 7.72
N LEU A 45 -3.39 0.82 7.75
CA LEU A 45 -4.22 1.18 6.60
C LEU A 45 -4.17 2.69 6.31
N LEU A 46 -4.27 3.53 7.35
CA LEU A 46 -4.31 4.99 7.24
C LEU A 46 -3.07 5.58 6.56
N ILE A 47 -1.89 5.02 6.81
CA ILE A 47 -0.64 5.53 6.21
C ILE A 47 -0.58 5.31 4.68
N PHE A 48 -1.36 4.37 4.14
CA PHE A 48 -1.43 4.09 2.71
C PHE A 48 -2.67 4.67 2.03
N TYR A 49 -3.73 4.99 2.78
CA TYR A 49 -5.01 5.44 2.23
C TYR A 49 -4.88 6.59 1.22
N GLU A 50 -4.24 7.70 1.61
CA GLU A 50 -4.10 8.86 0.74
C GLU A 50 -3.24 8.57 -0.50
N VAL A 51 -2.29 7.63 -0.41
CA VAL A 51 -1.44 7.24 -1.54
C VAL A 51 -2.27 6.50 -2.60
N PHE A 52 -3.07 5.51 -2.20
CA PHE A 52 -3.97 4.79 -3.10
C PHE A 52 -5.04 5.72 -3.67
N LYS A 53 -5.65 6.56 -2.84
CA LYS A 53 -6.63 7.58 -3.25
C LYS A 53 -6.07 8.54 -4.29
N PHE A 54 -4.85 9.04 -4.09
CA PHE A 54 -4.18 9.89 -5.06
C PHE A 54 -4.00 9.18 -6.40
N LEU A 55 -3.48 7.95 -6.41
CA LEU A 55 -3.26 7.21 -7.65
C LEU A 55 -4.57 6.94 -8.40
N GLU A 56 -5.63 6.55 -7.69
CA GLU A 56 -6.94 6.31 -8.29
C GLU A 56 -7.59 7.56 -8.90
N GLN A 57 -7.31 8.74 -8.35
CA GLN A 57 -7.84 10.01 -8.85
C GLN A 57 -7.02 10.59 -10.01
N ASN A 58 -5.74 10.20 -10.14
CA ASN A 58 -4.79 10.91 -11.01
C ASN A 58 -4.14 10.02 -12.08
N VAL A 59 -4.30 8.70 -12.00
CA VAL A 59 -3.83 7.75 -13.01
C VAL A 59 -5.00 7.32 -13.88
N PRO A 60 -4.89 7.38 -15.22
CA PRO A 60 -5.97 6.98 -16.12
C PRO A 60 -6.28 5.48 -16.00
N GLU A 61 -7.53 5.11 -16.28
CA GLU A 61 -7.98 3.70 -16.20
C GLU A 61 -7.22 2.74 -17.13
N THR A 62 -6.62 3.27 -18.21
CA THR A 62 -5.75 2.51 -19.11
C THR A 62 -4.48 2.01 -18.43
N ILE A 63 -4.06 2.66 -17.33
CA ILE A 63 -2.90 2.27 -16.50
C ILE A 63 -3.37 1.63 -15.18
N LEU A 64 -4.44 2.16 -14.57
CA LEU A 64 -5.01 1.66 -13.32
C LEU A 64 -6.51 1.32 -13.49
N PRO A 65 -6.84 0.12 -14.03
CA PRO A 65 -8.22 -0.29 -14.23
C PRO A 65 -9.01 -0.36 -12.92
N GLY A 66 -10.33 -0.09 -12.98
CA GLY A 66 -11.22 -0.03 -11.82
C GLY A 66 -11.24 -1.28 -10.93
N VAL A 67 -10.94 -2.46 -11.48
CA VAL A 67 -10.82 -3.71 -10.69
C VAL A 67 -9.74 -3.62 -9.60
N PHE A 68 -8.73 -2.77 -9.79
CA PHE A 68 -7.67 -2.56 -8.82
C PHE A 68 -8.03 -1.48 -7.79
N HIS A 69 -8.95 -0.56 -8.06
CA HIS A 69 -9.27 0.57 -7.17
C HIS A 69 -9.63 0.08 -5.76
N ARG A 70 -8.99 0.67 -4.76
CA ARG A 70 -9.06 0.33 -3.33
C ARG A 70 -9.53 1.48 -2.45
N ARG A 71 -9.66 2.73 -2.91
CA ARG A 71 -10.08 3.86 -2.06
C ARG A 71 -11.35 3.54 -1.26
N VAL A 72 -12.41 3.09 -1.93
CA VAL A 72 -13.67 2.71 -1.28
C VAL A 72 -13.49 1.54 -0.31
N ALA A 73 -12.57 0.62 -0.61
CA ALA A 73 -12.26 -0.50 0.26
C ALA A 73 -11.50 -0.06 1.53
N PHE A 74 -10.57 0.88 1.39
CA PHE A 74 -9.91 1.54 2.53
C PHE A 74 -10.93 2.27 3.40
N GLU A 75 -11.83 3.08 2.81
CA GLU A 75 -12.87 3.81 3.56
C GLU A 75 -13.78 2.86 4.36
N LYS A 76 -14.14 1.71 3.78
CA LYS A 76 -14.91 0.66 4.48
C LYS A 76 -14.15 0.08 5.67
N ASP A 77 -12.91 -0.35 5.48
CA ASP A 77 -12.12 -0.94 6.56
C ASP A 77 -11.78 0.08 7.64
N LEU A 78 -11.48 1.33 7.27
CA LEU A 78 -11.23 2.42 8.21
C LEU A 78 -12.49 2.78 9.00
N SER A 79 -13.66 2.84 8.35
CA SER A 79 -14.93 3.03 9.05
C SER A 79 -15.26 1.88 10.00
N PHE A 80 -14.86 0.65 9.66
CA PHE A 80 -15.05 -0.50 10.53
C PHE A 80 -14.16 -0.40 11.78
N TYR A 81 -12.88 -0.07 11.62
CA TYR A 81 -11.94 -0.06 12.74
C TYR A 81 -11.94 1.23 13.59
N LEU A 82 -12.21 2.38 12.98
CA LEU A 82 -12.11 3.69 13.62
C LEU A 82 -13.48 4.36 13.83
N GLY A 83 -14.55 3.73 13.33
CA GLY A 83 -15.91 4.27 13.37
C GLY A 83 -16.26 5.13 12.15
N LYS A 84 -17.56 5.33 11.91
CA LYS A 84 -18.10 6.01 10.69
C LYS A 84 -17.60 7.44 10.47
N ASP A 85 -17.19 8.11 11.54
CA ASP A 85 -16.76 9.51 11.54
C ASP A 85 -15.23 9.68 11.53
N TRP A 86 -14.47 8.61 11.24
CA TRP A 86 -13.01 8.61 11.31
C TRP A 86 -12.35 9.74 10.49
N GLU A 87 -12.94 10.13 9.37
CA GLU A 87 -12.44 11.21 8.51
C GLU A 87 -12.48 12.59 9.20
N LYS A 88 -13.42 12.83 10.13
CA LYS A 88 -13.60 14.16 10.76
C LYS A 88 -12.38 14.60 11.57
N THR A 89 -11.61 13.65 12.08
CA THR A 89 -10.42 13.89 12.90
C THR A 89 -9.14 13.40 12.22
N TYR A 90 -9.23 12.95 10.97
CA TYR A 90 -8.09 12.39 10.25
C TYR A 90 -7.27 13.50 9.59
N GLU A 91 -5.98 13.52 9.91
CA GLU A 91 -4.99 14.29 9.18
C GLU A 91 -3.86 13.37 8.71
N PRO A 92 -3.46 13.44 7.43
CA PRO A 92 -2.32 12.66 6.94
C PRO A 92 -1.03 13.05 7.67
N ARG A 93 -0.21 12.05 8.00
CA ARG A 93 1.08 12.29 8.63
C ARG A 93 2.02 13.06 7.70
N LYS A 94 2.98 13.78 8.27
CA LYS A 94 4.00 14.54 7.52
C LYS A 94 4.69 13.70 6.45
N GLU A 95 5.04 12.44 6.74
CA GLU A 95 5.67 11.53 5.78
C GLU A 95 4.73 11.11 4.66
N VAL A 96 3.43 10.97 4.95
CA VAL A 96 2.39 10.71 3.94
C VAL A 96 2.21 11.94 3.07
N VAL A 97 2.13 13.15 3.66
CA VAL A 97 2.06 14.41 2.91
C VAL A 97 3.23 14.56 1.94
N LYS A 98 4.46 14.32 2.40
CA LYS A 98 5.66 14.33 1.54
C LYS A 98 5.58 13.33 0.39
N TYR A 99 5.01 12.16 0.64
CA TYR A 99 4.77 11.17 -0.40
C TYR A 99 3.79 11.71 -1.46
N ILE A 100 2.67 12.28 -1.02
CA ILE A 100 1.68 12.88 -1.93
C ILE A 100 2.26 14.06 -2.71
N GLU A 101 3.04 14.93 -2.07
CA GLU A 101 3.75 16.04 -2.74
C GLU A 101 4.69 15.54 -3.85
N HIS A 102 5.41 14.44 -3.60
CA HIS A 102 6.24 13.81 -4.63
C HIS A 102 5.41 13.32 -5.81
N LEU A 103 4.33 12.58 -5.54
CA LEU A 103 3.41 12.08 -6.58
C LEU A 103 2.76 13.22 -7.36
N GLN A 104 2.39 14.31 -6.70
CA GLN A 104 1.86 15.52 -7.32
C GLN A 104 2.90 16.13 -8.27
N SER A 105 4.16 16.24 -7.84
CA SER A 105 5.22 16.78 -8.72
C SER A 105 5.52 15.85 -9.92
N LEU A 106 5.34 14.54 -9.78
CA LEU A 106 5.45 13.60 -10.90
C LEU A 106 4.29 13.78 -11.87
N LYS A 107 3.05 13.88 -11.36
CA LYS A 107 1.86 14.15 -12.18
C LYS A 107 2.05 15.40 -13.05
N GLU A 108 2.62 16.46 -12.49
CA GLU A 108 2.85 17.74 -13.18
C GLU A 108 3.98 17.67 -14.22
N ARG A 109 5.07 16.98 -13.91
CA ARG A 109 6.30 17.01 -14.74
C ARG A 109 6.40 15.85 -15.72
N ASN A 110 6.04 14.65 -15.30
CA ASN A 110 6.06 13.43 -16.11
C ASN A 110 5.12 12.37 -15.52
N PRO A 111 3.81 12.41 -15.84
CA PRO A 111 2.81 11.53 -15.23
C PRO A 111 3.04 10.04 -15.54
N THR A 112 3.79 9.71 -16.59
CA THR A 112 4.20 8.32 -16.89
C THR A 112 4.94 7.68 -15.72
N LEU A 113 5.68 8.46 -14.91
CA LEU A 113 6.43 7.94 -13.76
C LEU A 113 5.54 7.41 -12.63
N LEU A 114 4.24 7.78 -12.60
CA LEU A 114 3.27 7.19 -11.67
C LEU A 114 3.06 5.68 -11.89
N VAL A 115 3.42 5.15 -13.07
CA VAL A 115 3.40 3.72 -13.37
C VAL A 115 4.23 2.90 -12.36
N ALA A 116 5.37 3.43 -11.89
CA ALA A 116 6.18 2.74 -10.90
C ALA A 116 5.42 2.52 -9.57
N TYR A 117 4.66 3.53 -9.15
CA TYR A 117 3.86 3.52 -7.92
C TYR A 117 2.67 2.57 -8.04
N VAL A 118 1.96 2.62 -9.17
CA VAL A 118 0.89 1.66 -9.48
C VAL A 118 1.43 0.24 -9.47
N TYR A 119 2.55 -0.03 -10.15
CA TYR A 119 3.09 -1.38 -10.20
C TYR A 119 3.43 -1.92 -8.81
N HIS A 120 4.26 -1.22 -8.04
CA HIS A 120 4.80 -1.75 -6.79
C HIS A 120 3.77 -1.77 -5.65
N LEU A 121 2.91 -0.76 -5.50
CA LEU A 121 1.91 -0.72 -4.43
C LEU A 121 0.84 -1.80 -4.63
N TYR A 122 0.30 -1.94 -5.85
CA TYR A 122 -0.75 -2.92 -6.11
C TYR A 122 -0.18 -4.34 -6.16
N MET A 123 1.03 -4.57 -6.69
CA MET A 123 1.69 -5.88 -6.58
C MET A 123 2.01 -6.25 -5.13
N GLY A 124 2.38 -5.28 -4.30
CA GLY A 124 2.55 -5.44 -2.85
C GLY A 124 1.26 -5.87 -2.18
N LEU A 125 0.14 -5.20 -2.48
CA LEU A 125 -1.18 -5.54 -1.95
C LEU A 125 -1.65 -6.94 -2.39
N LEU A 126 -1.46 -7.30 -3.67
CA LEU A 126 -1.80 -8.61 -4.23
C LEU A 126 -0.86 -9.75 -3.78
N SER A 127 0.19 -9.42 -3.02
CA SER A 127 1.18 -10.39 -2.53
C SER A 127 1.27 -10.33 -1.00
N GLY A 128 2.04 -9.38 -0.46
CA GLY A 128 2.20 -9.19 0.98
C GLY A 128 0.88 -8.90 1.68
N GLY A 129 0.04 -8.03 1.11
CA GLY A 129 -1.27 -7.69 1.68
C GLY A 129 -2.16 -8.91 1.92
N GLN A 130 -2.23 -9.83 0.96
CA GLN A 130 -2.97 -11.10 1.09
C GLN A 130 -2.44 -11.98 2.23
N ILE A 131 -1.11 -12.04 2.38
CA ILE A 131 -0.47 -12.82 3.46
C ILE A 131 -0.78 -12.18 4.82
N LEU A 132 -0.66 -10.86 4.93
CA LEU A 132 -0.96 -10.12 6.15
C LEU A 132 -2.43 -10.31 6.56
N GLN A 133 -3.36 -10.18 5.61
CA GLN A 133 -4.78 -10.41 5.88
C GLN A 133 -5.05 -11.82 6.37
N LYS A 134 -4.46 -12.84 5.71
CA LYS A 134 -4.61 -14.24 6.13
C LYS A 134 -4.11 -14.44 7.57
N LYS A 135 -2.95 -13.86 7.91
CA LYS A 135 -2.40 -13.93 9.28
C LYS A 135 -3.33 -13.25 10.28
N ARG A 136 -3.89 -12.09 9.96
CA ARG A 136 -4.81 -11.37 10.85
C ARG A 136 -6.10 -12.13 11.07
N ARG A 137 -6.66 -12.70 10.01
CA ARG A 137 -7.87 -13.55 10.10
C ARG A 137 -7.68 -14.71 11.07
N LEU A 138 -6.52 -15.37 11.00
CA LEU A 138 -6.16 -16.45 11.93
C LEU A 138 -5.98 -15.94 13.37
N ALA A 139 -5.32 -14.79 13.56
CA ALA A 139 -5.07 -14.25 14.89
C ALA A 139 -6.34 -13.77 15.62
N LYS A 140 -7.33 -13.28 14.87
CA LYS A 140 -8.60 -12.76 15.42
C LYS A 140 -9.71 -13.81 15.50
N ASN A 141 -9.44 -15.06 15.13
CA ASN A 141 -10.45 -16.11 14.99
C ASN A 141 -11.65 -15.69 14.13
N PHE A 142 -11.44 -14.81 13.15
CA PHE A 142 -12.53 -14.38 12.28
C PHE A 142 -13.07 -15.61 11.56
N SER A 143 -14.32 -15.95 11.85
CA SER A 143 -14.96 -17.12 11.24
C SER A 143 -15.30 -16.79 9.79
N SER A 144 -15.35 -17.79 8.92
CA SER A 144 -15.80 -17.61 7.53
C SER A 144 -17.23 -17.03 7.42
N ALA A 145 -17.97 -16.98 8.53
CA ALA A 145 -19.35 -16.50 8.63
C ALA A 145 -19.47 -14.99 8.96
N GLU A 146 -18.40 -14.32 9.39
CA GLU A 146 -18.43 -12.88 9.79
C GLU A 146 -18.38 -11.89 8.61
N GLY A 147 -18.89 -12.27 7.44
CA GLY A 147 -19.27 -11.32 6.39
C GLY A 147 -18.17 -10.48 5.73
N GLY A 148 -16.89 -10.69 6.03
CA GLY A 148 -15.78 -10.00 5.35
C GLY A 148 -15.51 -8.57 5.83
N GLU A 149 -16.15 -8.12 6.92
CA GLU A 149 -15.93 -6.78 7.47
C GLU A 149 -14.48 -6.60 7.96
N GLY A 150 -13.90 -5.42 7.71
CA GLY A 150 -12.50 -5.11 8.05
C GLY A 150 -11.43 -5.78 7.17
N MET A 151 -11.83 -6.40 6.05
CA MET A 151 -10.91 -7.06 5.12
C MET A 151 -11.07 -6.58 3.66
N ALA A 152 -11.86 -5.53 3.43
CA ALA A 152 -12.26 -5.06 2.12
C ALA A 152 -11.07 -4.65 1.26
N VAL A 153 -10.01 -4.06 1.84
CA VAL A 153 -8.82 -3.61 1.10
C VAL A 153 -8.16 -4.76 0.33
N THR A 154 -8.18 -5.97 0.89
CA THR A 154 -7.63 -7.18 0.26
C THR A 154 -8.67 -8.04 -0.43
N ASP A 155 -9.95 -7.69 -0.36
CA ASP A 155 -11.02 -8.39 -1.04
C ASP A 155 -11.20 -7.84 -2.47
N PHE A 156 -10.84 -8.66 -3.45
CA PHE A 156 -11.03 -8.38 -4.87
C PHE A 156 -12.26 -9.11 -5.43
N GLY A 157 -13.20 -9.48 -4.56
CA GLY A 157 -14.40 -10.24 -4.88
C GLY A 157 -14.05 -11.63 -5.40
N GLY A 158 -14.68 -12.01 -6.50
CA GLY A 158 -14.50 -13.33 -7.12
C GLY A 158 -13.26 -13.47 -8.01
N THR A 159 -12.50 -12.41 -8.28
CA THR A 159 -11.36 -12.50 -9.21
C THR A 159 -10.14 -13.13 -8.53
N PRO A 160 -9.58 -14.22 -9.08
CA PRO A 160 -8.40 -14.84 -8.50
C PRO A 160 -7.19 -13.91 -8.48
N ILE A 161 -6.50 -13.83 -7.33
CA ILE A 161 -5.34 -12.93 -7.14
C ILE A 161 -4.22 -13.20 -8.16
N HIS A 162 -4.02 -14.45 -8.58
CA HIS A 162 -2.99 -14.79 -9.55
C HIS A 162 -3.29 -14.22 -10.96
N GLU A 163 -4.56 -14.10 -11.33
CA GLU A 163 -5.00 -13.45 -12.56
C GLU A 163 -4.75 -11.94 -12.48
N LEU A 164 -5.10 -11.31 -11.35
CA LEU A 164 -4.84 -9.88 -11.13
C LEU A 164 -3.36 -9.52 -11.21
N LYS A 165 -2.48 -10.34 -10.60
CA LYS A 165 -1.01 -10.15 -10.72
C LYS A 165 -0.51 -10.34 -12.14
N THR A 166 -1.12 -11.23 -12.91
CA THR A 166 -0.75 -11.45 -14.32
C THR A 166 -1.23 -10.29 -15.17
N ARG A 167 -2.46 -9.82 -14.97
CA ARG A 167 -3.02 -8.64 -15.62
C ARG A 167 -2.18 -7.40 -15.38
N MET A 168 -1.79 -7.12 -14.13
CA MET A 168 -0.94 -5.98 -13.79
C MET A 168 0.42 -6.07 -14.50
N ARG A 169 1.10 -7.23 -14.44
CA ARG A 169 2.40 -7.40 -15.12
C ARG A 169 2.30 -7.21 -16.63
N ASN A 170 1.33 -7.86 -17.27
CA ASN A 170 1.15 -7.77 -18.72
C ASN A 170 0.82 -6.34 -19.17
N LEU A 171 -0.01 -5.62 -18.41
CA LEU A 171 -0.36 -4.23 -18.70
C LEU A 171 0.88 -3.34 -18.65
N ILE A 172 1.70 -3.43 -17.59
CA ILE A 172 2.93 -2.63 -17.48
C ILE A 172 3.96 -3.04 -18.54
N ASP A 173 4.14 -4.34 -18.79
CA ASP A 173 5.07 -4.82 -19.83
C ASP A 173 4.64 -4.36 -21.23
N GLN A 174 3.34 -4.28 -21.52
CA GLN A 174 2.81 -3.75 -22.78
C GLN A 174 3.02 -2.23 -22.90
N LEU A 175 2.76 -1.46 -21.83
CA LEU A 175 3.04 -0.01 -21.82
C LEU A 175 4.53 0.27 -22.07
N ALA A 176 5.41 -0.54 -21.46
CA ALA A 176 6.86 -0.38 -21.57
C ALA A 176 7.40 -0.56 -22.99
N GLN A 177 6.67 -1.21 -23.89
CA GLN A 177 7.06 -1.31 -25.31
C GLN A 177 7.06 0.05 -26.01
N ASN A 178 6.28 1.01 -25.51
CA ASN A 178 6.17 2.36 -26.05
C ASN A 178 7.07 3.38 -25.32
N PHE A 179 7.84 2.95 -24.32
CA PHE A 179 8.70 3.84 -23.54
C PHE A 179 10.11 3.87 -24.11
N SER A 180 10.70 5.07 -24.16
CA SER A 180 12.13 5.23 -24.44
C SER A 180 12.98 4.61 -23.32
N ASP A 181 14.25 4.35 -23.61
CA ASP A 181 15.17 3.79 -22.61
C ASP A 181 15.43 4.77 -21.45
N GLU A 182 15.36 6.08 -21.70
CA GLU A 182 15.41 7.11 -20.66
C GLU A 182 14.19 7.02 -19.74
N THR A 183 12.99 6.83 -20.31
CA THR A 183 11.75 6.69 -19.54
C THR A 183 11.77 5.42 -18.69
N LYS A 184 12.24 4.30 -19.25
CA LYS A 184 12.43 3.03 -18.53
C LYS A 184 13.43 3.18 -17.39
N SER A 185 14.53 3.89 -17.61
CA SER A 185 15.53 4.17 -16.57
C SER A 185 14.94 5.01 -15.43
N LEU A 186 14.21 6.07 -15.74
CA LEU A 186 13.52 6.89 -14.74
C LEU A 186 12.47 6.10 -13.95
N LEU A 187 11.74 5.18 -14.59
CA LEU A 187 10.80 4.29 -13.92
C LEU A 187 11.49 3.30 -12.97
N ILE A 188 12.71 2.85 -13.29
CA ILE A 188 13.53 2.04 -12.38
C ILE A 188 14.00 2.87 -11.18
N GLU A 189 14.43 4.12 -11.39
CA GLU A 189 14.79 5.02 -10.29
C GLU A 189 13.59 5.32 -9.37
N GLU A 190 12.43 5.64 -9.95
CA GLU A 190 11.20 5.87 -9.19
C GLU A 190 10.73 4.59 -8.50
N SER A 191 11.00 3.41 -9.05
CA SER A 191 10.73 2.14 -8.37
C SER A 191 11.46 2.02 -7.03
N GLU A 192 12.70 2.47 -6.95
CA GLU A 192 13.43 2.49 -5.67
C GLU A 192 12.81 3.53 -4.71
N LYS A 193 12.45 4.71 -5.22
CA LYS A 193 11.79 5.76 -4.42
C LYS A 193 10.45 5.31 -3.86
N VAL A 194 9.67 4.50 -4.58
CA VAL A 194 8.44 3.87 -4.05
C VAL A 194 8.73 3.20 -2.71
N PHE A 195 9.76 2.37 -2.64
CA PHE A 195 10.12 1.68 -1.40
C PHE A 195 10.73 2.62 -0.36
N GLN A 196 11.48 3.66 -0.76
CA GLN A 196 11.96 4.68 0.18
C GLN A 196 10.79 5.39 0.88
N TYR A 197 9.80 5.85 0.12
CA TYR A 197 8.60 6.49 0.66
C TYR A 197 7.75 5.53 1.48
N ASN A 198 7.50 4.30 0.98
CA ASN A 198 6.79 3.26 1.74
C ASN A 198 7.47 3.00 3.08
N ASN A 199 8.80 2.85 3.10
CA ASN A 199 9.56 2.64 4.32
C ASN A 199 9.51 3.87 5.25
N SER A 200 9.44 5.08 4.71
CA SER A 200 9.27 6.30 5.51
C SER A 200 7.92 6.29 6.22
N ILE A 201 6.82 6.05 5.52
CA ILE A 201 5.48 6.03 6.12
C ILE A 201 5.28 4.82 7.05
N ILE A 202 5.81 3.64 6.73
CA ILE A 202 5.74 2.44 7.59
C ILE A 202 6.39 2.70 8.93
N ARG A 203 7.54 3.38 8.98
CA ARG A 203 8.22 3.72 10.24
C ARG A 203 7.37 4.62 11.15
N THR A 204 6.42 5.38 10.59
CA THR A 204 5.52 6.23 11.40
C THR A 204 4.39 5.43 12.04
N ALA A 205 4.06 4.25 11.51
CA ALA A 205 2.96 3.42 12.00
C ALA A 205 3.12 3.14 13.49
N LYS A 206 2.00 3.22 14.24
CA LYS A 206 1.97 3.04 15.69
C LYS A 206 2.71 1.76 16.11
N ASP A 207 3.49 1.89 17.18
CA ASP A 207 4.02 0.79 17.97
C ASP A 207 3.36 0.84 19.36
N VAL A 208 3.15 -0.31 20.00
CA VAL A 208 2.45 -0.38 21.31
C VAL A 208 3.13 0.47 22.39
N ASN A 209 4.46 0.66 22.31
CA ASN A 209 5.20 1.44 23.28
C ASN A 209 4.83 2.94 23.32
N LYS A 210 4.24 3.51 22.25
CA LYS A 210 3.75 4.91 22.28
C LYS A 210 2.32 5.05 22.82
N LEU A 211 1.54 3.98 22.91
CA LEU A 211 0.19 4.00 23.49
C LEU A 211 0.22 3.97 25.03
N LEU A 212 1.27 3.41 25.61
CA LEU A 212 1.52 3.45 27.06
C LEU A 212 1.84 4.87 27.55
N ASP A 213 2.56 5.68 26.77
CA ASP A 213 2.82 7.08 27.10
C ASP A 213 1.55 7.97 27.11
N TYR A 214 0.51 7.57 26.38
CA TYR A 214 -0.79 8.26 26.41
C TYR A 214 -1.63 7.91 27.65
N HIS A 215 -1.47 6.70 28.19
CA HIS A 215 -2.21 6.24 29.37
C HIS A 215 -1.57 6.67 30.71
N ILE A 216 -0.34 7.20 30.71
CA ILE A 216 0.34 7.73 31.92
C ILE A 216 0.06 9.23 32.13
N LYS A 217 -0.73 9.88 31.25
CA LYS A 217 -1.14 11.30 31.41
C LYS A 217 -2.60 11.49 31.81
N VAL A 218 -3.20 10.57 32.56
CA VAL A 218 -4.41 10.88 33.33
C VAL A 218 -3.96 11.45 34.68
N PRO A 219 -4.21 12.73 35.00
CA PRO A 219 -3.89 13.25 36.30
C PRO A 219 -4.77 12.53 37.32
N ILE A 220 -4.14 11.79 38.23
CA ILE A 220 -4.81 11.33 39.44
C ILE A 220 -5.22 12.59 40.19
N LEU A 221 -6.51 12.95 40.09
CA LEU A 221 -7.14 13.91 40.99
C LEU A 221 -7.02 13.31 42.39
N LYS A 222 -6.09 13.85 43.19
CA LYS A 222 -6.04 13.60 44.63
C LYS A 222 -7.26 14.30 45.24
N ALA A 223 -8.09 13.51 45.91
CA ALA A 223 -9.07 13.99 46.88
C ALA A 223 -8.37 14.61 48.10
#